data_AF-A0AAN0JL38-F1
#
_entry.id   AF-A0AAN0JL38-F1
#
_cell.length_a   1.000
_cell.length_b   1.000
_cell.length_c   1.000
_cell.angle_alpha   90.00
_cell.angle_beta   90.00
_cell.angle_gamma   90.00
#
_symmetry.space_group_name_H-M   'P 1'
#
loop_
_entity.id
_entity.type
_entity.pdbx_description
1 polymer ?
#
loop_
_entity_poly.entity_id
_entity_poly.type
_entity_poly.pdbx_seq_one_letter_code
_entity_poly.pdbx_strand_id
1 'polypeptide(L)'
;MNPSDAGIHDRVVIMGLLKEVAQSHSLDTSHKDFKVVVLTEVDRLTKDAQHALRRTMELYTGTCRLILVCNSTSKLIPAIKSRCLAVRVPAPTIDEVRNTLCNE
;
A
#
# COMPACT_ATOMS: atom_id res chain seq x y z
N MET A 1 -22.19 18.60 -2.94
CA MET A 1 -21.31 17.49 -2.50
C MET A 1 -20.03 18.13 -2.01
N ASN A 2 -19.78 18.11 -0.69
CA ASN A 2 -18.64 18.83 -0.13
C ASN A 2 -17.33 18.03 -0.33
N PRO A 3 -16.22 18.66 -0.75
CA PRO A 3 -14.94 17.99 -0.96
C PRO A 3 -14.35 17.40 0.33
N SER A 4 -14.82 17.85 1.50
CA SER A 4 -14.42 17.33 2.82
C SER A 4 -14.94 15.91 3.11
N ASP A 5 -16.03 15.46 2.47
CA ASP A 5 -16.60 14.11 2.68
C ASP A 5 -15.81 13.01 1.95
N ALA A 6 -15.19 13.34 0.81
CA ALA A 6 -14.45 12.36 0.00
C ALA A 6 -13.22 11.81 0.76
N GLY A 7 -12.46 12.68 1.43
CA GLY A 7 -11.26 12.27 2.18
C GLY A 7 -11.55 11.48 3.46
N ILE A 8 -12.74 11.62 4.04
CA ILE A 8 -13.18 10.83 5.20
C ILE A 8 -13.57 9.41 4.76
N HIS A 9 -14.20 9.28 3.59
CA HIS A 9 -14.61 7.99 3.06
C HIS A 9 -13.41 7.07 2.79
N ASP A 10 -12.36 7.59 2.15
CA ASP A 10 -11.13 6.83 1.87
C ASP A 10 -10.48 6.28 3.15
N ARG A 11 -10.44 7.10 4.21
CA ARG A 11 -9.89 6.69 5.52
C ARG A 11 -10.67 5.52 6.11
N VAL A 12 -12.00 5.57 6.08
CA VAL A 12 -12.85 4.55 6.71
C VAL A 12 -12.82 3.25 5.93
N VAL A 13 -12.86 3.33 4.59
CA VAL A 13 -12.87 2.16 3.70
C VAL A 13 -11.55 1.39 3.81
N ILE A 14 -10.40 2.07 3.69
CA ILE A 14 -9.08 1.39 3.73
C ILE A 14 -8.85 0.73 5.09
N MET A 15 -9.19 1.43 6.18
CA MET A 15 -9.03 0.89 7.54
C MET A 15 -9.98 -0.29 7.81
N GLY A 16 -11.21 -0.23 7.29
CA GLY A 16 -12.17 -1.32 7.39
C GLY A 16 -11.66 -2.59 6.69
N LEU A 17 -11.24 -2.45 5.43
CA LEU A 17 -10.71 -3.56 4.62
C LEU A 17 -9.45 -4.18 5.25
N LEU A 18 -8.52 -3.34 5.72
CA LEU A 18 -7.30 -3.84 6.36
C LEU A 18 -7.59 -4.61 7.65
N LYS A 19 -8.55 -4.12 8.44
CA LYS A 19 -8.99 -4.79 9.67
C LYS A 19 -9.66 -6.12 9.37
N GLU A 20 -10.53 -6.17 8.36
CA GLU A 20 -11.21 -7.40 7.94
C GLU A 20 -10.21 -8.45 7.44
N VAL A 21 -9.27 -8.05 6.58
CA VAL A 21 -8.24 -8.96 6.05
C VAL A 21 -7.33 -9.48 7.17
N ALA A 22 -6.95 -8.62 8.11
CA ALA A 22 -6.10 -8.99 9.24
C ALA A 22 -6.82 -9.87 10.29
N GLN A 23 -8.14 -9.73 10.45
CA GLN A 23 -8.94 -10.51 11.40
C GLN A 23 -9.47 -11.82 10.82
N SER A 24 -9.61 -11.90 9.50
CA SER A 24 -10.02 -13.12 8.82
C SER A 24 -9.01 -14.24 9.13
N HIS A 25 -9.46 -15.35 9.71
CA HIS A 25 -8.59 -16.52 9.95
C HIS A 25 -8.55 -17.35 8.67
N SER A 26 -7.35 -17.57 8.11
CA SER A 26 -7.17 -18.62 7.10
C SER A 26 -7.19 -19.97 7.81
N LEU A 27 -8.17 -20.81 7.48
CA LEU A 27 -8.32 -22.17 8.01
C LEU A 27 -7.26 -23.15 7.45
N ASP A 28 -6.33 -22.65 6.65
CA ASP A 28 -5.41 -23.44 5.84
C ASP A 28 -4.01 -23.42 6.47
N THR A 29 -3.69 -24.48 7.21
CA THR A 29 -2.45 -24.64 8.01
C THR A 29 -1.21 -24.93 7.14
N SER A 30 -1.33 -24.90 5.81
CA SER A 30 -0.27 -25.30 4.87
C SER A 30 0.62 -24.14 4.38
N HIS A 31 0.23 -22.88 4.58
CA HIS A 31 0.95 -21.73 4.03
C HIS A 31 1.29 -20.70 5.12
N LYS A 32 2.48 -20.08 4.99
CA LYS A 32 3.08 -19.07 5.89
C LYS A 32 2.05 -18.22 6.65
N ASP A 33 2.26 -18.07 7.96
CA ASP A 33 1.39 -17.39 8.95
C ASP A 33 1.16 -15.88 8.75
N PHE A 34 1.44 -15.32 7.57
CA PHE A 34 1.23 -13.92 7.29
C PHE A 34 0.45 -13.69 6.00
N LYS A 35 -0.45 -12.72 6.04
CA LYS A 35 -1.20 -12.25 4.88
C LYS A 35 -0.45 -11.13 4.19
N VAL A 36 -0.61 -11.01 2.87
CA VAL A 36 -0.02 -9.89 2.11
C VAL A 36 -1.15 -8.99 1.63
N VAL A 37 -1.04 -7.69 1.92
CA VAL A 37 -1.98 -6.67 1.46
C VAL A 37 -1.23 -5.69 0.57
N VAL A 38 -1.73 -5.53 -0.66
CA VAL A 38 -1.20 -4.57 -1.63
C VAL A 38 -2.12 -3.36 -1.67
N LEU A 39 -1.55 -2.19 -1.37
CA LEU A 39 -2.23 -0.91 -1.47
C LEU A 39 -1.65 -0.15 -2.65
N THR A 40 -2.50 0.20 -3.61
CA THR A 40 -2.15 0.99 -4.78
C THR A 40 -2.45 2.47 -4.57
N GLU A 41 -1.73 3.34 -5.27
CA GLU A 41 -1.95 4.80 -5.27
C GLU A 41 -1.91 5.44 -3.86
N VAL A 42 -1.02 4.96 -2.99
CA VAL A 42 -0.92 5.43 -1.59
C VAL A 42 -0.59 6.93 -1.51
N ASP A 43 0.01 7.50 -2.55
CA ASP A 43 0.30 8.93 -2.66
C ASP A 43 -0.94 9.81 -2.94
N ARG A 44 -2.09 9.21 -3.27
CA ARG A 44 -3.38 9.91 -3.37
C ARG A 44 -4.10 10.01 -2.02
N LEU A 45 -3.68 9.23 -1.02
CA LEU A 45 -4.30 9.26 0.30
C LEU A 45 -4.05 10.58 1.02
N THR A 46 -5.09 11.05 1.73
CA THR A 46 -4.98 12.19 2.64
C THR A 46 -3.96 11.91 3.75
N LYS A 47 -3.35 12.97 4.31
CA LYS A 47 -2.37 12.83 5.39
C LYS A 47 -2.96 12.09 6.60
N ASP A 48 -4.22 12.35 6.93
CA ASP A 48 -4.90 11.67 8.03
C ASP A 48 -5.12 10.17 7.76
N ALA A 49 -5.44 9.80 6.53
CA ALA A 49 -5.52 8.40 6.12
C ALA A 49 -4.13 7.73 6.19
N GLN A 50 -3.06 8.42 5.78
CA GLN A 50 -1.69 7.91 5.92
C GLN A 50 -1.28 7.73 7.40
N HIS A 51 -1.67 8.64 8.29
CA HIS A 51 -1.46 8.50 9.73
C HIS A 51 -2.24 7.30 10.32
N ALA A 52 -3.47 7.08 9.87
CA ALA A 52 -4.27 5.93 10.26
C ALA A 52 -3.64 4.62 9.74
N LEU A 53 -3.21 4.60 8.48
CA LEU A 53 -2.50 3.47 7.87
C LEU A 53 -1.28 3.10 8.71
N ARG A 54 -0.43 4.07 9.05
CA ARG A 54 0.76 3.86 9.91
C ARG A 54 0.39 3.12 11.21
N ARG A 55 -0.70 3.50 11.88
CA ARG A 55 -1.15 2.85 13.13
C ARG A 55 -1.53 1.38 12.88
N THR A 56 -2.18 1.11 11.76
CA THR A 56 -2.55 -0.26 11.35
C THR A 56 -1.34 -1.10 10.98
N MET A 57 -0.32 -0.50 10.34
CA MET A 57 0.95 -1.19 10.06
C MET A 57 1.61 -1.67 11.35
N GLU A 58 1.61 -0.83 12.39
CA GLU A 58 2.19 -1.16 13.69
C GLU A 58 1.37 -2.25 14.41
N LEU A 59 0.04 -2.20 14.33
CA LEU A 59 -0.85 -3.16 15.00
C LEU A 59 -0.77 -4.57 14.42
N TYR A 60 -0.61 -4.70 13.09
CA TYR A 60 -0.70 -5.98 12.39
C TYR A 60 0.62 -6.46 11.78
N THR A 61 1.77 -5.95 12.25
CA THR A 61 3.10 -6.35 11.73
C THR A 61 3.42 -7.85 11.85
N GLY A 62 2.78 -8.56 12.79
CA GLY A 62 2.99 -10.00 13.00
C GLY A 62 2.14 -10.89 12.09
N THR A 63 0.98 -10.41 11.65
CA THR A 63 -0.02 -11.20 10.91
C THR A 63 -0.17 -10.75 9.46
N CYS A 64 0.30 -9.54 9.11
CA CYS A 64 0.13 -8.93 7.81
C CYS A 64 1.42 -8.24 7.33
N ARG A 65 1.75 -8.43 6.06
CA ARG A 65 2.78 -7.70 5.32
C ARG A 65 2.12 -6.76 4.32
N LEU A 66 2.58 -5.52 4.30
CA LEU A 66 2.02 -4.47 3.46
C LEU A 66 2.97 -4.13 2.32
N ILE A 67 2.44 -4.08 1.10
CA ILE A 67 3.12 -3.58 -0.08
C ILE A 67 2.42 -2.29 -0.48
N LEU A 68 3.15 -1.18 -0.45
CA LEU A 68 2.65 0.14 -0.77
C LEU A 68 3.18 0.56 -2.15
N VAL A 69 2.27 0.72 -3.11
CA VAL A 69 2.60 1.21 -4.45
C VAL A 69 2.25 2.67 -4.54
N CYS A 70 3.22 3.50 -4.93
CA CYS A 70 3.03 4.94 -5.09
C CYS A 70 3.86 5.46 -6.25
N ASN A 71 3.35 6.49 -6.91
CA ASN A 71 4.05 7.13 -8.03
C ASN A 71 5.01 8.23 -7.55
N SER A 72 4.74 8.83 -6.38
CA SER A 72 5.52 9.94 -5.85
C SER A 72 5.75 9.76 -4.34
N THR A 73 6.96 9.32 -3.97
CA THR A 73 7.34 9.16 -2.57
C THR A 73 7.33 10.47 -1.80
N SER A 74 7.49 11.63 -2.46
CA SER A 74 7.44 12.96 -1.82
C SER A 74 6.13 13.25 -1.09
N LYS A 75 5.01 12.66 -1.53
CA LYS A 75 3.68 12.84 -0.92
C LYS A 75 3.44 11.94 0.31
N LEU A 76 4.33 10.97 0.56
CA LEU A 76 4.24 10.08 1.71
C LEU A 76 4.77 10.76 2.98
N ILE A 77 4.06 10.58 4.09
CA ILE A 77 4.53 11.03 5.40
C ILE A 77 5.85 10.33 5.79
N PRO A 78 6.77 11.00 6.50
CA PRO A 78 8.04 10.41 6.93
C PRO A 78 7.88 9.12 7.74
N ALA A 79 6.79 9.01 8.51
CA ALA A 79 6.52 7.84 9.35
C ALA A 79 6.28 6.55 8.56
N ILE A 80 5.70 6.63 7.35
CA ILE A 80 5.55 5.46 6.47
C ILE A 80 6.91 5.11 5.87
N LYS A 81 7.64 6.11 5.36
CA LYS A 81 8.97 5.90 4.75
C LYS A 81 9.96 5.22 5.68
N SER A 82 9.96 5.58 6.97
CA SER A 82 10.88 4.99 7.96
C SER A 82 10.55 3.54 8.31
N ARG A 83 9.36 3.03 7.97
CA ARG A 83 8.89 1.68 8.30
C ARG A 83 8.87 0.75 7.09
N CYS A 84 9.03 1.28 5.90
CA CYS A 84 9.01 0.52 4.65
C CYS A 84 10.40 0.42 4.05
N LEU A 85 10.67 -0.73 3.42
CA LEU A 85 11.78 -0.83 2.49
C LEU A 85 11.43 -0.06 1.20
N ALA A 86 12.19 0.98 0.90
CA ALA A 86 11.98 1.78 -0.30
C ALA A 86 12.58 1.06 -1.53
N VAL A 87 11.71 0.49 -2.36
CA VAL A 87 12.10 -0.09 -3.66
C VAL A 87 11.74 0.90 -4.76
N ARG A 88 12.75 1.43 -5.46
CA ARG A 88 12.55 2.32 -6.61
C ARG A 88 12.60 1.51 -7.89
N VAL A 89 11.49 1.51 -8.64
CA VAL A 89 11.42 0.95 -9.98
C VAL A 89 11.55 2.11 -10.97
N PRO A 90 12.71 2.29 -11.65
CA PRO A 90 12.85 3.33 -12.67
C PRO A 90 12.05 2.96 -13.93
N ALA A 91 11.68 3.96 -14.72
CA ALA A 91 11.17 3.72 -16.05
C ALA A 91 12.26 3.05 -16.92
N PRO A 92 11.89 2.09 -17.77
CA PRO A 92 12.84 1.45 -18.69
C PRO A 92 13.40 2.48 -19.68
N THR A 93 14.60 2.22 -20.16
CA THR A 93 15.24 3.02 -21.21
C THR A 93 14.53 2.82 -22.55
N ILE A 94 14.66 3.80 -23.46
CA ILE A 94 14.06 3.72 -24.79
C ILE A 94 14.58 2.48 -25.54
N ASP A 95 15.83 2.09 -25.32
CA ASP A 95 16.42 0.91 -25.96
C ASP A 95 15.85 -0.39 -25.40
N GLU A 96 15.62 -0.50 -24.09
CA GLU A 96 14.92 -1.64 -23.49
C GLU A 96 13.48 -1.74 -24.01
N VAL A 97 12.78 -0.60 -24.11
CA VAL A 97 11.42 -0.55 -24.67
C VAL A 97 11.41 -0.95 -26.14
N ARG A 98 12.39 -0.48 -26.93
CA ARG A 98 12.51 -0.88 -28.33
C ARG A 98 12.77 -2.38 -28.44
N ASN A 99 13.69 -2.93 -27.65
CA ASN A 99 14.05 -4.35 -27.70
C ASN A 99 12.89 -5.27 -27.28
N THR A 100 12.03 -4.84 -26.34
CA THR A 100 10.83 -5.63 -25.99
C THR A 100 9.73 -5.52 -27.03
N LEU A 101 9.55 -4.35 -27.65
CA LEU A 101 8.52 -4.14 -28.68
C LEU A 101 8.90 -4.68 -30.07
N CYS A 102 10.19 -4.78 -30.38
CA CYS A 102 10.69 -5.24 -31.68
C CYS A 102 11.06 -6.73 -31.71
N ASN A 103 10.98 -7.46 -30.58
CA ASN A 103 11.22 -8.91 -30.51
C ASN A 103 9.91 -9.73 -30.60
N GLU A 104 9.02 -9.36 -31.51
CA GLU A 104 7.95 -10.24 -32.03
C GLU A 104 8.19 -10.56 -33.50
#